data_AF-A0A178DJ92-F1
#
_entry.id   AF-A0A178DJ92-F1
#
_cell.length_a   1.000
_cell.length_b   1.000
_cell.length_c   1.000
_cell.angle_alpha   90.00
_cell.angle_beta   90.00
_cell.angle_gamma   90.00
#
_symmetry.space_group_name_H-M   'P 1'
#
loop_
_entity.id
_entity.type
_entity.pdbx_description
1 polymer ?
#
loop_
_entity_poly.entity_id
_entity_poly.type
_entity_poly.pdbx_seq_one_letter_code
_entity_poly.pdbx_strand_id
1 'polypeptide(L)'
;GPTVFPILFAAVLGRASHAVLTWRLAKGEKIGVLDLLAGSTSLTSTVTSQFQLRTFSFMSIALVAIWCLSPIGGQASVRLMSTGVKETKATTSHWYMVNSGYFGSYASGENGMHGMMTAGVLFVAALTGSAATKSSPLDLWGNIKIPRIEAYELEPPQDDEGWYTTEQGDSDRYASLVDILPLRIKYAPYYESDITLECNVTSTYIETEVYCPNVMSCASVKVRRSKLDHFPRSWTQLDLSIRSPRLLMSGMFRMFAGGKFRFPTTFDRYLSDPNLARQDFYNVSQTSKENYTVRLAQLFNTYLACLNGFWAITSGINNETAFYGDGNQTFTITPDESSTKVERKEVIIAHRGWSTVLILSSILLILLSILNPIIYQSHASRLDIAMNISSLATRNNPYISIPNTGTFLDSADRAKRLQKVKVRFGDTKGTFPVGSLAIGSLDYNKSARVIEVQKGRLYK
;
A
#
# COMPACT_ATOMS: atom_id res chain seq x y z
N GLY A 1 -12.96 7.41 13.62
CA GLY A 1 -13.74 8.00 14.74
C GLY A 1 -15.10 8.45 14.26
N PRO A 2 -16.02 8.85 15.16
CA PRO A 2 -17.31 9.43 14.77
C PRO A 2 -17.08 10.74 14.01
N THR A 3 -17.70 10.87 12.84
CA THR A 3 -17.55 12.07 12.00
C THR A 3 -18.55 13.14 12.43
N VAL A 4 -18.19 14.42 12.29
CA VAL A 4 -19.07 15.55 12.63
C VAL A 4 -20.25 15.67 11.64
N PHE A 5 -20.17 14.98 10.50
CA PHE A 5 -21.14 15.03 9.40
C PHE A 5 -22.61 14.78 9.82
N PRO A 6 -22.97 13.70 10.55
CA PRO A 6 -24.38 13.44 10.89
C PRO A 6 -24.99 14.51 11.82
N ILE A 7 -24.15 15.12 12.67
CA ILE A 7 -24.55 16.18 13.61
C ILE A 7 -24.89 17.46 12.83
N LEU A 8 -23.99 17.89 11.94
CA LEU A 8 -24.24 19.02 11.04
C LEU A 8 -25.43 18.75 10.12
N PHE A 9 -25.56 17.52 9.61
CA PHE A 9 -26.66 17.13 8.74
C PHE A 9 -28.02 17.30 9.44
N ALA A 10 -28.15 16.77 10.66
CA ALA A 10 -29.36 16.92 11.46
C ALA A 10 -29.67 18.39 11.79
N ALA A 11 -28.65 19.18 12.16
CA ALA A 11 -28.80 20.58 12.53
C ALA A 11 -29.15 21.51 11.34
N VAL A 12 -28.74 21.16 10.12
CA VAL A 12 -29.13 21.88 8.89
C VAL A 12 -30.53 21.45 8.45
N LEU A 13 -30.78 20.14 8.33
CA LEU A 13 -32.06 19.63 7.86
C LEU A 13 -33.22 19.98 8.79
N GLY A 14 -33.03 19.91 10.11
CA GLY A 14 -34.05 20.31 11.09
C GLY A 14 -34.40 21.81 11.02
N ARG A 15 -33.43 22.68 10.70
CA ARG A 15 -33.70 24.11 10.46
C ARG A 15 -34.38 24.34 9.11
N ALA A 16 -33.98 23.62 8.07
CA ALA A 16 -34.62 23.69 6.75
C ALA A 16 -36.08 23.18 6.79
N SER A 17 -36.38 22.09 7.52
CA SER A 17 -37.74 21.57 7.66
C SER A 17 -38.63 22.54 8.46
N HIS A 18 -38.12 23.18 9.51
CA HIS A 18 -38.85 24.22 10.25
C HIS A 18 -39.09 25.50 9.43
N ALA A 19 -38.13 25.91 8.60
CA ALA A 19 -38.32 27.01 7.65
C ALA A 19 -39.41 26.69 6.60
N VAL A 20 -39.40 25.47 6.05
CA VAL A 20 -40.43 25.01 5.09
C VAL A 20 -41.81 24.86 5.78
N LEU A 21 -41.85 24.41 7.03
CA LEU A 21 -43.06 24.33 7.86
C LEU A 21 -43.71 25.70 8.01
N THR A 22 -42.96 26.68 8.51
CA THR A 22 -43.45 28.05 8.77
C THR A 22 -43.85 28.75 7.47
N TRP A 23 -43.10 28.55 6.39
CA TRP A 23 -43.45 29.04 5.04
C TRP A 23 -44.78 28.46 4.53
N ARG A 24 -44.99 27.14 4.62
CA ARG A 24 -46.25 26.50 4.21
C ARG A 24 -47.42 26.94 5.08
N LEU A 25 -47.22 27.05 6.39
CA LEU A 25 -48.23 27.55 7.33
C LEU A 25 -48.63 29.02 7.04
N ALA A 26 -47.69 29.87 6.62
CA ALA A 26 -47.96 31.26 6.26
C ALA A 26 -48.74 31.37 4.93
N LYS A 27 -48.55 30.44 3.98
CA LYS A 27 -49.34 30.38 2.72
C LYS A 27 -50.70 29.70 2.88
N GLY A 28 -50.81 28.77 3.83
CA GLY A 28 -52.01 27.96 4.06
C GLY A 28 -51.83 26.54 3.51
N GLU A 29 -51.83 25.55 4.39
CA GLU A 29 -51.50 24.17 4.05
C GLU A 29 -52.34 23.18 4.88
N LYS A 30 -52.47 21.94 4.42
CA LYS A 30 -53.13 20.86 5.15
C LYS A 30 -52.39 20.53 6.45
N ILE A 31 -53.11 20.41 7.57
CA ILE A 31 -52.55 20.05 8.88
C ILE A 31 -51.66 18.80 8.79
N GLY A 32 -52.02 17.78 8.01
CA GLY A 32 -51.20 16.57 7.89
C GLY A 32 -49.82 16.75 7.27
N VAL A 33 -49.62 17.75 6.40
CA VAL A 33 -48.30 18.08 5.85
C VAL A 33 -47.49 18.87 6.86
N LEU A 34 -48.15 19.73 7.62
CA LEU A 34 -47.55 20.54 8.67
C LEU A 34 -47.11 19.68 9.87
N ASP A 35 -47.97 18.80 10.37
CA ASP A 35 -47.64 17.87 11.45
C ASP A 35 -46.53 16.89 11.04
N LEU A 36 -46.49 16.44 9.77
CA LEU A 36 -45.38 15.64 9.23
C LEU A 36 -44.05 16.41 9.29
N LEU A 37 -44.01 17.65 8.81
CA LEU A 37 -42.81 18.49 8.85
C LEU A 37 -42.38 18.82 10.28
N ALA A 38 -43.33 19.10 11.19
CA ALA A 38 -43.08 19.38 12.60
C ALA A 38 -42.60 18.15 13.38
N GLY A 39 -43.05 16.94 13.00
CA GLY A 39 -42.57 15.67 13.58
C GLY A 39 -41.20 15.22 13.03
N SER A 40 -40.82 15.66 11.82
CA SER A 40 -39.61 15.22 11.10
C SER A 40 -38.33 15.94 11.53
N THR A 41 -38.08 15.99 12.84
CA THR A 41 -36.92 16.66 13.49
C THR A 41 -35.66 15.81 13.58
N SER A 42 -35.77 14.49 13.39
CA SER A 42 -34.69 13.51 13.40
C SER A 42 -35.06 12.33 12.50
N LEU A 43 -34.10 11.46 12.14
CA LEU A 43 -34.41 10.23 11.40
C LEU A 43 -35.45 9.37 12.15
N THR A 44 -35.23 9.13 13.44
CA THR A 44 -36.14 8.33 14.27
C THR A 44 -37.55 8.94 14.36
N SER A 45 -37.67 10.24 14.62
CA SER A 45 -38.98 10.91 14.68
C SER A 45 -39.67 11.03 13.31
N THR A 46 -38.92 11.11 12.21
CA THR A 46 -39.45 11.05 10.85
C THR A 46 -40.02 9.66 10.53
N VAL A 47 -39.35 8.59 10.95
CA VAL A 47 -39.85 7.21 10.76
C VAL A 47 -41.06 6.94 11.67
N THR A 48 -41.00 7.27 12.96
CA THR A 48 -42.12 7.01 13.88
C THR A 48 -43.35 7.83 13.56
N SER A 49 -43.21 9.11 13.15
CA SER A 49 -44.35 9.93 12.73
C SER A 49 -45.08 9.37 11.51
N GLN A 50 -44.40 8.67 10.59
CA GLN A 50 -45.05 8.00 9.47
C GLN A 50 -45.91 6.81 9.91
N PHE A 51 -45.42 5.99 10.83
CA PHE A 51 -46.19 4.90 11.40
C PHE A 51 -47.36 5.38 12.27
N GLN A 52 -47.18 6.46 13.03
CA GLN A 52 -48.23 7.06 13.87
C GLN A 52 -49.33 7.74 13.05
N LEU A 53 -48.97 8.54 12.04
CA LEU A 53 -49.94 9.20 11.17
C LEU A 53 -50.57 8.23 10.15
N ARG A 54 -49.91 7.12 9.82
CA ARG A 54 -50.27 6.13 8.77
C ARG A 54 -50.52 6.73 7.39
N THR A 55 -49.86 7.84 7.08
CA THR A 55 -50.08 8.61 5.85
C THR A 55 -48.86 8.54 4.95
N PHE A 56 -48.79 7.47 4.17
CA PHE A 56 -47.78 7.30 3.11
C PHE A 56 -47.99 8.33 2.01
N SER A 57 -47.23 9.42 2.09
CA SER A 57 -47.19 10.50 1.10
C SER A 57 -45.85 10.45 0.38
N PHE A 58 -45.79 10.88 -0.87
CA PHE A 58 -44.52 11.07 -1.57
C PHE A 58 -43.54 11.94 -0.77
N MET A 59 -44.05 12.98 -0.08
CA MET A 59 -43.25 13.84 0.80
C MET A 59 -42.65 13.08 2.00
N SER A 60 -43.35 12.08 2.53
CA SER A 60 -42.88 11.31 3.69
C SER A 60 -41.75 10.35 3.30
N ILE A 61 -41.90 9.66 2.16
CA ILE A 61 -40.85 8.81 1.59
C ILE A 61 -39.60 9.65 1.26
N ALA A 62 -39.79 10.82 0.65
CA ALA A 62 -38.70 11.74 0.37
C ALA A 62 -37.97 12.22 1.64
N LEU A 63 -38.71 12.57 2.70
CA LEU A 63 -38.11 12.96 3.99
C LEU A 63 -37.28 11.83 4.62
N VAL A 64 -37.75 10.58 4.60
CA VAL A 64 -36.96 9.43 5.10
C VAL A 64 -35.71 9.22 4.26
N ALA A 65 -35.83 9.25 2.93
CA ALA A 65 -34.67 9.12 2.03
C ALA A 65 -33.61 10.19 2.31
N ILE A 66 -34.03 11.45 2.54
CA ILE A 66 -33.14 12.56 2.91
C ILE A 66 -32.52 12.31 4.30
N TRP A 67 -33.30 11.91 5.31
CA TRP A 67 -32.76 11.63 6.65
C TRP A 67 -31.79 10.43 6.68
N CYS A 68 -31.96 9.43 5.81
CA CYS A 68 -31.03 8.31 5.65
C CYS A 68 -29.65 8.74 5.13
N LEU A 69 -29.52 9.88 4.44
CA LEU A 69 -28.22 10.40 4.00
C LEU A 69 -27.33 10.85 5.17
N SER A 70 -27.89 11.11 6.35
CA SER A 70 -27.12 11.45 7.56
C SER A 70 -26.20 10.29 8.02
N PRO A 71 -26.70 9.10 8.39
CA PRO A 71 -25.83 7.97 8.75
C PRO A 71 -25.00 7.46 7.57
N ILE A 72 -25.54 7.51 6.34
CA ILE A 72 -24.83 7.07 5.14
C ILE A 72 -23.62 7.96 4.84
N GLY A 73 -23.75 9.29 4.87
CA GLY A 73 -22.63 10.23 4.68
C GLY A 73 -21.61 10.16 5.83
N GLY A 74 -22.07 9.89 7.05
CA GLY A 74 -21.20 9.58 8.20
C GLY A 74 -20.32 8.35 7.94
N GLN A 75 -20.89 7.24 7.45
CA GLN A 75 -20.13 6.06 7.06
C GLN A 75 -19.23 6.30 5.83
N ALA A 76 -19.73 7.05 4.85
CA ALA A 76 -18.99 7.37 3.63
C ALA A 76 -17.69 8.15 3.92
N SER A 77 -17.73 9.10 4.86
CA SER A 77 -16.56 9.89 5.25
C SER A 77 -15.49 9.09 6.00
N VAL A 78 -15.85 7.98 6.66
CA VAL A 78 -14.86 7.03 7.25
C VAL A 78 -14.31 6.07 6.19
N ARG A 79 -15.15 5.60 5.27
CA ARG A 79 -14.81 4.60 4.25
C ARG A 79 -14.27 5.20 2.93
N LEU A 80 -14.04 6.51 2.91
CA LEU A 80 -13.57 7.22 1.72
C LEU A 80 -12.14 6.83 1.34
N MET A 81 -11.27 6.66 2.33
CA MET A 81 -9.85 6.42 2.15
C MET A 81 -9.48 5.02 2.64
N SER A 82 -8.70 4.30 1.84
CA SER A 82 -8.06 3.04 2.19
C SER A 82 -6.59 3.08 1.78
N THR A 83 -5.70 2.46 2.55
CA THR A 83 -4.33 2.21 2.09
C THR A 83 -4.33 1.06 1.08
N GLY A 84 -3.45 1.15 0.08
CA GLY A 84 -3.21 0.06 -0.87
C GLY A 84 -1.82 0.17 -1.48
N VAL A 85 -1.31 -0.95 -1.99
CA VAL A 85 -0.03 -0.99 -2.69
C VAL A 85 -0.27 -0.73 -4.16
N LYS A 86 0.38 0.30 -4.72
CA LYS A 86 0.47 0.50 -6.16
C LYS A 86 1.80 -0.06 -6.65
N GLU A 87 1.73 -1.13 -7.42
CA GLU A 87 2.87 -1.62 -8.17
C GLU A 87 3.07 -0.76 -9.43
N THR A 88 4.29 -0.29 -9.63
CA THR A 88 4.71 0.38 -10.86
C THR A 88 5.80 -0.45 -11.49
N LYS A 89 5.50 -1.11 -12.62
CA LYS A 89 6.50 -1.80 -13.43
C LYS A 89 7.21 -0.77 -14.30
N ALA A 90 8.53 -0.69 -14.18
CA ALA A 90 9.38 0.15 -15.01
C ALA A 90 10.50 -0.71 -15.60
N THR A 91 10.74 -0.56 -16.90
CA THR A 91 11.97 -1.07 -17.51
C THR A 91 13.12 -0.21 -17.02
N THR A 92 14.05 -0.80 -16.28
CA THR A 92 15.25 -0.13 -15.77
C THR A 92 16.48 -0.88 -16.20
N SER A 93 17.57 -0.15 -16.27
CA SER A 93 18.78 -0.59 -16.93
C SER A 93 19.89 -0.63 -15.87
N HIS A 94 20.38 -1.82 -15.53
CA HIS A 94 21.32 -2.01 -14.42
C HIS A 94 22.74 -2.30 -14.95
N TRP A 95 23.75 -1.86 -14.18
CA TRP A 95 25.14 -2.24 -14.42
C TRP A 95 25.41 -3.62 -13.81
N TYR A 96 26.13 -4.45 -14.55
CA TYR A 96 26.60 -5.76 -14.09
C TYR A 96 28.06 -5.96 -14.50
N MET A 97 28.76 -6.85 -13.81
CA MET A 97 30.14 -7.19 -14.14
C MET A 97 30.18 -8.17 -15.31
N VAL A 98 30.73 -7.73 -16.44
CA VAL A 98 31.07 -8.61 -17.58
C VAL A 98 32.51 -9.10 -17.38
N ASN A 99 32.74 -10.41 -17.40
CA ASN A 99 34.11 -10.93 -17.54
C ASN A 99 34.47 -11.01 -19.03
N SER A 100 35.50 -10.26 -19.40
CA SER A 100 36.07 -10.17 -20.75
C SER A 100 37.16 -11.20 -21.08
N GLY A 101 37.48 -12.10 -20.16
CA GLY A 101 38.65 -13.00 -20.20
C GLY A 101 39.98 -12.30 -19.87
N TYR A 102 40.00 -10.97 -19.74
CA TYR A 102 41.22 -10.22 -19.48
C TYR A 102 41.50 -10.10 -17.98
N PHE A 103 42.30 -11.03 -17.44
CA PHE A 103 42.84 -10.90 -16.08
C PHE A 103 43.90 -9.79 -16.01
N GLY A 104 43.47 -8.53 -15.96
CA GLY A 104 44.35 -7.36 -15.78
C GLY A 104 45.20 -7.44 -14.51
N SER A 105 44.69 -8.12 -13.48
CA SER A 105 45.40 -8.51 -12.25
C SER A 105 46.63 -9.41 -12.47
N TYR A 106 46.84 -9.94 -13.67
CA TYR A 106 48.06 -10.67 -14.07
C TYR A 106 48.82 -9.99 -15.21
N ALA A 107 48.54 -8.71 -15.51
CA ALA A 107 49.28 -7.93 -16.50
C ALA A 107 50.77 -7.79 -16.13
N SER A 108 51.63 -7.64 -17.14
CA SER A 108 53.07 -7.46 -16.93
C SER A 108 53.38 -6.01 -16.58
N GLY A 109 53.85 -5.76 -15.35
CA GLY A 109 54.17 -4.44 -14.81
C GLY A 109 53.70 -4.29 -13.37
N GLU A 110 53.89 -3.11 -12.77
CA GLU A 110 53.48 -2.79 -11.38
C GLU A 110 51.99 -3.06 -11.15
N ASN A 111 51.14 -2.71 -12.13
CA ASN A 111 49.69 -2.90 -12.08
C ASN A 111 49.25 -4.37 -11.86
N GLY A 112 50.03 -5.34 -12.34
CA GLY A 112 49.73 -6.76 -12.11
C GLY A 112 50.06 -7.21 -10.68
N MET A 113 51.13 -6.68 -10.08
CA MET A 113 51.45 -6.97 -8.69
C MET A 113 50.36 -6.44 -7.75
N HIS A 114 49.83 -5.24 -8.02
CA HIS A 114 48.72 -4.68 -7.25
C HIS A 114 47.43 -5.48 -7.41
N GLY A 115 46.99 -5.79 -8.63
CA GLY A 115 45.74 -6.54 -8.84
C GLY A 115 45.76 -7.94 -8.20
N MET A 116 46.86 -8.68 -8.33
CA MET A 116 47.01 -9.99 -7.68
C MET A 116 46.99 -9.91 -6.15
N MET A 117 47.63 -8.91 -5.54
CA MET A 117 47.62 -8.72 -4.09
C MET A 117 46.24 -8.28 -3.60
N THR A 118 45.61 -7.29 -4.23
CA THR A 118 44.28 -6.81 -3.84
C THR A 118 43.22 -7.91 -3.96
N ALA A 119 43.19 -8.64 -5.08
CA ALA A 119 42.29 -9.78 -5.24
C ALA A 119 42.54 -10.88 -4.18
N GLY A 120 43.80 -11.11 -3.80
CA GLY A 120 44.16 -12.02 -2.71
C GLY A 120 43.66 -11.55 -1.34
N VAL A 121 43.78 -10.27 -1.02
CA VAL A 121 43.27 -9.68 0.24
C VAL A 121 41.75 -9.76 0.31
N LEU A 122 41.04 -9.43 -0.77
CA LEU A 122 39.58 -9.55 -0.84
C LEU A 122 39.15 -11.01 -0.68
N PHE A 123 39.82 -11.95 -1.36
CA PHE A 123 39.53 -13.37 -1.22
C PHE A 123 39.73 -13.87 0.21
N VAL A 124 40.84 -13.52 0.86
CA VAL A 124 41.11 -13.88 2.26
C VAL A 124 40.09 -13.23 3.21
N ALA A 125 39.67 -11.98 2.97
CA ALA A 125 38.66 -11.30 3.78
C ALA A 125 37.26 -11.93 3.65
N ALA A 126 36.85 -12.31 2.43
CA ALA A 126 35.61 -13.05 2.22
C ALA A 126 35.66 -14.43 2.93
N LEU A 127 36.80 -15.12 2.82
CA LEU A 127 37.03 -16.42 3.44
C LEU A 127 37.04 -16.38 4.98
N THR A 128 37.62 -15.34 5.59
CA THR A 128 37.68 -15.17 7.05
C THR A 128 36.50 -14.41 7.64
N GLY A 129 35.54 -13.98 6.79
CA GLY A 129 34.29 -13.35 7.20
C GLY A 129 33.50 -14.20 8.20
N SER A 130 32.70 -13.51 9.02
CA SER A 130 31.92 -14.16 10.09
C SER A 130 30.91 -15.18 9.54
N ALA A 131 30.54 -16.17 10.36
CA ALA A 131 29.49 -17.13 10.00
C ALA A 131 28.19 -16.44 9.55
N ALA A 132 27.78 -15.36 10.24
CA ALA A 132 26.62 -14.55 9.87
C ALA A 132 26.81 -13.82 8.53
N THR A 133 28.01 -13.33 8.22
CA THR A 133 28.32 -12.73 6.91
C THR A 133 28.31 -13.78 5.80
N LYS A 134 28.68 -15.03 6.09
CA LYS A 134 28.68 -16.12 5.10
C LYS A 134 27.26 -16.61 4.77
N SER A 135 26.41 -16.79 5.78
CA SER A 135 24.99 -17.15 5.61
C SER A 135 24.08 -16.02 5.13
N SER A 136 24.51 -14.76 5.30
CA SER A 136 23.82 -13.55 4.82
C SER A 136 23.62 -13.56 3.29
N PRO A 137 22.48 -13.03 2.78
CA PRO A 137 22.27 -12.81 1.34
C PRO A 137 23.16 -11.71 0.75
N LEU A 138 23.83 -10.93 1.60
CA LEU A 138 24.86 -9.96 1.22
C LEU A 138 26.26 -10.46 1.59
N ASP A 139 27.26 -10.09 0.79
CA ASP A 139 28.69 -10.28 1.08
C ASP A 139 29.22 -9.25 2.10
N LEU A 140 30.56 -9.23 2.30
CA LEU A 140 31.21 -8.32 3.24
C LEU A 140 31.15 -6.84 2.81
N TRP A 141 30.93 -6.57 1.52
CA TRP A 141 30.90 -5.24 0.91
C TRP A 141 29.48 -4.75 0.58
N GLY A 142 28.45 -5.57 0.85
CA GLY A 142 27.05 -5.25 0.61
C GLY A 142 26.53 -5.66 -0.77
N ASN A 143 27.30 -6.43 -1.55
CA ASN A 143 26.84 -6.98 -2.81
C ASN A 143 25.94 -8.20 -2.57
N ILE A 144 24.94 -8.41 -3.43
CA ILE A 144 24.01 -9.54 -3.33
C ILE A 144 24.71 -10.82 -3.77
N LYS A 145 24.61 -11.87 -2.95
CA LYS A 145 25.08 -13.20 -3.32
C LYS A 145 24.05 -13.92 -4.18
N ILE A 146 24.55 -14.64 -5.17
CA ILE A 146 23.73 -15.42 -6.09
C ILE A 146 23.53 -16.84 -5.53
N PRO A 147 22.29 -17.37 -5.49
CA PRO A 147 21.99 -18.71 -5.01
C PRO A 147 22.39 -19.78 -6.04
N ARG A 148 22.88 -20.92 -5.54
CA ARG A 148 23.18 -22.11 -6.36
C ARG A 148 21.88 -22.84 -6.69
N ILE A 149 21.42 -22.72 -7.94
CA ILE A 149 20.16 -23.35 -8.40
C ILE A 149 20.17 -24.89 -8.25
N GLU A 150 21.33 -25.53 -8.38
CA GLU A 150 21.51 -26.97 -8.20
C GLU A 150 21.16 -27.46 -6.78
N ALA A 151 21.01 -26.56 -5.79
CA ALA A 151 20.50 -26.89 -4.47
C ALA A 151 18.97 -27.00 -4.40
N TYR A 152 18.26 -26.35 -5.33
CA TYR A 152 16.79 -26.25 -5.36
C TYR A 152 16.16 -27.23 -6.35
N GLU A 153 16.89 -27.61 -7.41
CA GLU A 153 16.47 -28.62 -8.40
C GLU A 153 16.35 -30.06 -7.85
N LEU A 154 16.60 -30.26 -6.55
CA LEU A 154 16.31 -31.50 -5.84
C LEU A 154 14.80 -31.70 -5.61
N GLU A 155 14.02 -30.62 -5.64
CA GLU A 155 12.57 -30.61 -5.52
C GLU A 155 11.93 -30.08 -6.82
N PRO A 156 10.66 -30.41 -7.12
CA PRO A 156 9.97 -29.82 -8.26
C PRO A 156 9.77 -28.29 -8.05
N PRO A 157 9.81 -27.47 -9.13
CA PRO A 157 9.59 -26.04 -9.02
C PRO A 157 8.18 -25.73 -8.49
N GLN A 158 8.05 -24.66 -7.70
CA GLN A 158 6.80 -24.28 -7.04
C GLN A 158 5.83 -23.50 -7.96
N ASP A 159 6.29 -23.12 -9.15
CA ASP A 159 5.61 -22.22 -10.09
C ASP A 159 5.68 -22.79 -11.52
N ASP A 160 4.60 -22.63 -12.30
CA ASP A 160 4.49 -23.06 -13.70
C ASP A 160 5.56 -22.39 -14.59
N GLU A 161 6.06 -21.23 -14.19
CA GLU A 161 7.19 -20.55 -14.84
C GLU A 161 8.58 -21.16 -14.55
N GLY A 162 8.68 -22.14 -13.64
CA GLY A 162 9.93 -22.80 -13.26
C GLY A 162 10.76 -22.03 -12.23
N TRP A 163 10.15 -21.19 -11.40
CA TRP A 163 10.82 -20.47 -10.33
C TRP A 163 10.94 -21.29 -9.05
N TYR A 164 12.10 -21.17 -8.39
CA TYR A 164 12.35 -21.68 -7.04
C TYR A 164 12.43 -20.51 -6.05
N THR A 165 11.75 -20.61 -4.92
CA THR A 165 11.89 -19.66 -3.80
C THR A 165 13.20 -19.94 -3.05
N THR A 166 14.00 -18.91 -2.81
CA THR A 166 15.29 -19.05 -2.12
C THR A 166 15.12 -18.99 -0.60
N GLU A 167 15.80 -19.85 0.14
CA GLU A 167 15.84 -19.78 1.61
C GLU A 167 17.13 -19.13 2.10
N GLN A 168 17.05 -18.36 3.18
CA GLN A 168 18.19 -17.65 3.77
C GLN A 168 18.79 -18.44 4.94
N GLY A 169 20.08 -18.22 5.24
CA GLY A 169 20.73 -18.72 6.46
C GLY A 169 21.73 -19.87 6.27
N ASP A 170 21.86 -20.43 5.06
CA ASP A 170 22.81 -21.50 4.76
C ASP A 170 23.92 -21.01 3.82
N SER A 171 25.19 -21.19 4.23
CA SER A 171 26.35 -20.79 3.44
C SER A 171 26.61 -21.70 2.24
N ASP A 172 26.21 -22.98 2.29
CA ASP A 172 26.44 -23.95 1.21
C ASP A 172 25.42 -23.81 0.05
N ARG A 173 24.44 -22.87 0.19
CA ARG A 173 23.43 -22.54 -0.83
C ARG A 173 23.79 -21.39 -1.77
N TYR A 174 24.84 -20.61 -1.49
CA TYR A 174 25.31 -19.57 -2.41
C TYR A 174 26.35 -20.14 -3.39
N ALA A 175 26.39 -19.59 -4.61
CA ALA A 175 27.37 -19.99 -5.62
C ALA A 175 28.81 -19.65 -5.22
N SER A 176 28.99 -18.64 -4.35
CA SER A 176 30.29 -18.10 -3.95
C SER A 176 30.17 -17.25 -2.68
N LEU A 177 31.32 -16.80 -2.15
CA LEU A 177 31.38 -15.74 -1.14
C LEU A 177 31.40 -14.34 -1.78
N VAL A 178 31.81 -14.24 -3.05
CA VAL A 178 31.78 -13.11 -4.00
C VAL A 178 31.75 -13.72 -5.43
N ASP A 179 31.03 -13.22 -6.43
CA ASP A 179 30.66 -14.03 -7.63
C ASP A 179 31.38 -13.64 -8.96
N ILE A 180 31.75 -14.51 -9.90
CA ILE A 180 31.32 -15.89 -10.26
C ILE A 180 32.46 -16.73 -10.91
N LEU A 181 32.16 -18.01 -11.19
CA LEU A 181 32.65 -18.95 -12.24
C LEU A 181 33.93 -19.81 -12.00
N PRO A 182 34.01 -21.11 -12.43
CA PRO A 182 35.09 -22.04 -12.02
C PRO A 182 35.81 -22.84 -13.17
N LEU A 183 36.71 -23.77 -12.78
CA LEU A 183 37.67 -24.58 -13.59
C LEU A 183 37.50 -26.11 -13.47
N ARG A 184 37.95 -26.90 -14.47
CA ARG A 184 38.14 -28.37 -14.31
C ARG A 184 39.35 -28.62 -13.39
N ILE A 185 39.14 -29.23 -12.21
CA ILE A 185 40.15 -29.30 -11.14
C ILE A 185 40.31 -30.74 -10.65
N LYS A 186 41.57 -31.17 -10.48
CA LYS A 186 41.92 -32.30 -9.61
C LYS A 186 42.58 -31.76 -8.35
N TYR A 187 41.99 -32.01 -7.20
CA TYR A 187 42.48 -31.58 -5.90
C TYR A 187 42.74 -32.78 -5.00
N ALA A 188 43.94 -32.84 -4.42
CA ALA A 188 44.32 -33.75 -3.35
C ALA A 188 44.95 -32.91 -2.24
N PRO A 189 44.49 -33.03 -0.98
CA PRO A 189 45.01 -32.24 0.13
C PRO A 189 46.45 -32.63 0.49
N TYR A 190 47.17 -31.70 1.14
CA TYR A 190 48.57 -31.88 1.54
C TYR A 190 48.74 -32.55 2.93
N TYR A 191 47.69 -33.18 3.44
CA TYR A 191 47.65 -33.94 4.69
C TYR A 191 47.15 -35.37 4.44
N GLU A 192 47.29 -36.23 5.43
CA GLU A 192 46.93 -37.66 5.37
C GLU A 192 45.40 -37.81 5.22
N SER A 193 44.94 -38.06 3.99
CA SER A 193 43.53 -38.09 3.60
C SER A 193 43.33 -38.94 2.33
N ASP A 194 42.31 -39.79 2.32
CA ASP A 194 41.93 -40.61 1.17
C ASP A 194 41.12 -39.85 0.09
N ILE A 195 40.83 -38.55 0.33
CA ILE A 195 39.95 -37.76 -0.54
C ILE A 195 40.73 -37.19 -1.73
N THR A 196 40.53 -37.81 -2.90
CA THR A 196 40.87 -37.20 -4.21
C THR A 196 39.60 -36.68 -4.87
N LEU A 197 39.55 -35.37 -5.15
CA LEU A 197 38.47 -34.73 -5.88
C LEU A 197 38.86 -34.59 -7.35
N GLU A 198 38.02 -35.10 -8.25
CA GLU A 198 38.07 -34.83 -9.68
C GLU A 198 36.76 -34.17 -10.08
N CYS A 199 36.82 -32.88 -10.40
CA CYS A 199 35.65 -32.06 -10.69
C CYS A 199 35.62 -31.69 -12.17
N ASN A 200 34.56 -32.10 -12.86
CA ASN A 200 34.14 -31.46 -14.10
C ASN A 200 33.60 -30.07 -13.78
N VAL A 201 33.74 -29.14 -14.72
CA VAL A 201 33.20 -27.80 -14.55
C VAL A 201 32.40 -27.38 -15.76
N THR A 202 31.39 -26.58 -15.47
CA THR A 202 30.43 -26.04 -16.41
C THR A 202 29.97 -24.68 -15.93
N SER A 203 29.63 -23.81 -16.87
CA SER A 203 28.89 -22.58 -16.62
C SER A 203 27.40 -22.87 -16.40
N THR A 204 26.83 -22.23 -15.38
CA THR A 204 25.40 -22.27 -15.04
C THR A 204 24.82 -20.87 -15.30
N TYR A 205 23.84 -20.78 -16.19
CA TYR A 205 23.11 -19.56 -16.49
C TYR A 205 21.77 -19.56 -15.75
N ILE A 206 21.50 -18.49 -15.01
CA ILE A 206 20.30 -18.34 -14.18
C ILE A 206 19.72 -16.93 -14.27
N GLU A 207 18.43 -16.84 -14.01
CA GLU A 207 17.70 -15.60 -13.76
C GLU A 207 17.36 -15.55 -12.27
N THR A 208 17.49 -14.37 -11.66
CA THR A 208 17.21 -14.16 -10.22
C THR A 208 16.27 -12.98 -10.03
N GLU A 209 15.26 -13.14 -9.18
CA GLU A 209 14.44 -12.03 -8.70
C GLU A 209 15.10 -11.47 -7.43
N VAL A 210 15.44 -10.18 -7.43
CA VAL A 210 16.04 -9.49 -6.27
C VAL A 210 15.01 -8.59 -5.63
N TYR A 211 14.82 -8.74 -4.32
CA TYR A 211 13.99 -7.85 -3.51
C TYR A 211 14.87 -7.02 -2.56
N CYS A 212 14.75 -5.70 -2.67
CA CYS A 212 15.43 -4.73 -1.81
C CYS A 212 14.38 -3.90 -1.05
N PRO A 213 14.08 -4.20 0.23
CA PRO A 213 13.26 -3.33 1.07
C PRO A 213 14.00 -2.00 1.34
N ASN A 214 15.27 -2.11 1.72
CA ASN A 214 16.20 -1.00 1.91
C ASN A 214 17.50 -1.29 1.14
N VAL A 215 18.35 -0.26 0.96
CA VAL A 215 19.66 -0.38 0.29
C VAL A 215 20.58 -1.41 0.97
N MET A 216 20.43 -1.61 2.30
CA MET A 216 21.23 -2.55 3.10
C MET A 216 20.56 -3.92 3.34
N SER A 217 19.40 -4.21 2.72
CA SER A 217 18.65 -5.45 2.98
C SER A 217 18.19 -6.16 1.70
N CYS A 218 18.91 -5.96 0.60
CA CYS A 218 18.70 -6.69 -0.64
C CYS A 218 18.95 -8.20 -0.47
N ALA A 219 18.10 -9.01 -1.10
CA ALA A 219 18.31 -10.45 -1.24
C ALA A 219 17.77 -10.96 -2.58
N SER A 220 18.40 -11.97 -3.16
CA SER A 220 17.74 -12.86 -4.11
C SER A 220 16.57 -13.54 -3.40
N VAL A 221 15.37 -13.49 -3.97
CA VAL A 221 14.14 -14.11 -3.42
C VAL A 221 13.62 -15.26 -4.28
N LYS A 222 13.97 -15.29 -5.58
CA LYS A 222 13.70 -16.43 -6.46
C LYS A 222 14.85 -16.64 -7.44
N VAL A 223 15.01 -17.88 -7.89
CA VAL A 223 15.98 -18.26 -8.92
C VAL A 223 15.36 -19.24 -9.92
N ARG A 224 15.76 -19.18 -11.19
CA ARG A 224 15.47 -20.21 -12.21
C ARG A 224 16.62 -20.33 -13.22
N ARG A 225 16.67 -21.43 -13.99
CA ARG A 225 17.57 -21.53 -15.16
C ARG A 225 17.19 -20.46 -16.17
N SER A 226 18.17 -19.80 -16.77
CA SER A 226 17.85 -18.76 -17.77
C SER A 226 17.20 -19.38 -19.00
N LYS A 227 16.25 -18.65 -19.59
CA LYS A 227 15.52 -18.99 -20.82
C LYS A 227 16.07 -18.25 -22.05
N LEU A 228 17.11 -17.45 -21.88
CA LEU A 228 17.79 -16.71 -22.95
C LEU A 228 18.84 -17.56 -23.65
N ASP A 229 19.18 -17.20 -24.89
CA ASP A 229 20.28 -17.82 -25.62
C ASP A 229 21.61 -17.54 -24.90
N HIS A 230 22.32 -18.61 -24.58
CA HIS A 230 23.58 -18.56 -23.85
C HIS A 230 24.62 -19.49 -24.49
N PHE A 231 25.91 -19.24 -24.23
CA PHE A 231 26.97 -20.13 -24.70
C PHE A 231 26.81 -21.55 -24.11
N PRO A 232 27.37 -22.59 -24.75
CA PRO A 232 27.30 -23.96 -24.24
C PRO A 232 27.86 -24.04 -22.81
N ARG A 233 27.25 -24.85 -21.95
CA ARG A 233 27.68 -25.00 -20.53
C ARG A 233 29.14 -25.42 -20.36
N SER A 234 29.77 -26.01 -21.37
CA SER A 234 31.19 -26.37 -21.38
C SER A 234 32.13 -25.19 -21.66
N TRP A 235 31.64 -24.05 -22.14
CA TRP A 235 32.43 -22.85 -22.37
C TRP A 235 32.46 -22.02 -21.10
N THR A 236 33.66 -21.83 -20.54
CA THR A 236 33.92 -21.14 -19.29
C THR A 236 34.67 -19.84 -19.51
N GLN A 237 34.77 -19.00 -18.46
CA GLN A 237 35.59 -17.79 -18.48
C GLN A 237 37.10 -18.06 -18.69
N LEU A 238 37.54 -19.30 -18.55
CA LEU A 238 38.96 -19.65 -18.67
C LEU A 238 39.35 -19.95 -20.11
N ASP A 239 38.37 -20.35 -20.92
CA ASP A 239 38.51 -20.46 -22.37
C ASP A 239 38.51 -19.06 -23.03
N LEU A 240 38.06 -18.02 -22.31
CA LEU A 240 38.18 -16.61 -22.73
C LEU A 240 39.56 -16.00 -22.43
N SER A 241 40.41 -16.62 -21.60
CA SER A 241 41.66 -16.01 -21.14
C SER A 241 42.93 -16.59 -21.76
N ILE A 242 43.76 -15.69 -22.30
CA ILE A 242 45.07 -16.02 -22.88
C ILE A 242 46.14 -16.29 -21.79
N ARG A 243 45.95 -15.84 -20.54
CA ARG A 243 46.93 -16.06 -19.45
C ARG A 243 46.63 -17.37 -18.73
N SER A 244 47.55 -18.34 -18.87
CA SER A 244 47.34 -19.76 -18.55
C SER A 244 46.64 -20.04 -17.20
N PRO A 245 45.73 -21.05 -17.11
CA PRO A 245 45.11 -21.50 -15.86
C PRO A 245 46.09 -21.82 -14.72
N ARG A 246 47.35 -22.15 -15.06
CA ARG A 246 48.45 -22.34 -14.10
C ARG A 246 48.74 -21.08 -13.27
N LEU A 247 48.64 -19.88 -13.85
CA LEU A 247 48.86 -18.62 -13.15
C LEU A 247 47.75 -18.37 -12.13
N LEU A 248 46.48 -18.47 -12.56
CA LEU A 248 45.31 -18.40 -11.69
C LEU A 248 45.43 -19.37 -10.50
N MET A 249 45.71 -20.65 -10.80
CA MET A 249 45.87 -21.68 -9.79
C MET A 249 47.01 -21.39 -8.82
N SER A 250 48.16 -20.93 -9.35
CA SER A 250 49.30 -20.54 -8.52
C SER A 250 48.99 -19.31 -7.67
N GLY A 251 48.17 -18.38 -8.16
CA GLY A 251 47.79 -17.17 -7.44
C GLY A 251 46.85 -17.48 -6.28
N MET A 252 45.82 -18.28 -6.52
CA MET A 252 44.89 -18.73 -5.50
C MET A 252 45.63 -19.49 -4.39
N PHE A 253 46.43 -20.49 -4.75
CA PHE A 253 47.16 -21.28 -3.76
C PHE A 253 48.27 -20.50 -3.05
N ARG A 254 48.93 -19.53 -3.70
CA ARG A 254 49.96 -18.70 -3.03
C ARG A 254 49.44 -17.93 -1.82
N MET A 255 48.17 -17.53 -1.81
CA MET A 255 47.54 -16.88 -0.67
C MET A 255 47.40 -17.81 0.56
N PHE A 256 47.58 -19.13 0.38
CA PHE A 256 47.49 -20.15 1.45
C PHE A 256 48.72 -21.09 1.48
N ALA A 257 49.75 -20.84 0.67
CA ALA A 257 50.91 -21.71 0.46
C ALA A 257 51.88 -21.78 1.67
N GLY A 258 51.50 -21.23 2.82
CA GLY A 258 52.22 -21.41 4.09
C GLY A 258 51.98 -22.77 4.77
N GLY A 259 51.26 -23.69 4.11
CA GLY A 259 50.98 -25.03 4.62
C GLY A 259 52.26 -25.82 4.94
N LYS A 260 52.34 -26.35 6.16
CA LYS A 260 53.40 -27.29 6.57
C LYS A 260 52.87 -28.72 6.42
N PHE A 261 53.78 -29.67 6.21
CA PHE A 261 53.42 -31.10 6.21
C PHE A 261 52.71 -31.45 7.53
N ARG A 262 51.51 -32.07 7.43
CA ARG A 262 50.57 -32.35 8.55
C ARG A 262 49.88 -31.14 9.20
N PHE A 263 49.90 -29.96 8.59
CA PHE A 263 49.14 -28.79 9.06
C PHE A 263 48.14 -28.33 7.99
N PRO A 264 46.83 -28.52 8.19
CA PRO A 264 45.80 -28.03 7.28
C PRO A 264 45.79 -26.49 7.21
N THR A 265 45.77 -25.98 5.99
CA THR A 265 45.65 -24.55 5.68
C THR A 265 44.22 -24.04 5.96
N THR A 266 44.03 -22.72 5.94
CA THR A 266 42.68 -22.12 6.02
C THR A 266 41.77 -22.57 4.87
N PHE A 267 42.35 -22.84 3.70
CA PHE A 267 41.65 -23.43 2.55
C PHE A 267 41.12 -24.83 2.89
N ASP A 268 41.99 -25.71 3.40
CA ASP A 268 41.64 -27.09 3.80
C ASP A 268 40.55 -27.11 4.88
N ARG A 269 40.65 -26.19 5.85
CA ARG A 269 39.67 -26.01 6.93
C ARG A 269 38.33 -25.51 6.41
N TYR A 270 38.28 -24.56 5.48
CA TYR A 270 37.02 -24.08 4.90
C TYR A 270 36.25 -25.20 4.18
N LEU A 271 36.96 -26.05 3.43
CA LEU A 271 36.32 -27.19 2.75
C LEU A 271 35.63 -28.13 3.75
N SER A 272 36.16 -28.26 4.97
CA SER A 272 35.55 -29.05 6.06
C SER A 272 34.44 -28.34 6.84
N ASP A 273 34.63 -27.06 7.18
CA ASP A 273 33.72 -26.21 7.95
C ASP A 273 33.77 -24.78 7.37
N PRO A 274 32.73 -24.32 6.68
CA PRO A 274 32.72 -23.00 6.04
C PRO A 274 32.70 -21.87 7.08
N ASN A 275 32.23 -22.14 8.30
CA ASN A 275 32.20 -21.15 9.38
C ASN A 275 33.58 -20.92 10.01
N LEU A 276 34.55 -21.82 9.80
CA LEU A 276 35.89 -21.81 10.40
C LEU A 276 35.85 -21.69 11.94
N ALA A 277 34.80 -22.20 12.59
CA ALA A 277 34.50 -21.92 13.99
C ALA A 277 35.38 -22.73 14.96
N ARG A 278 35.90 -23.87 14.50
CA ARG A 278 36.70 -24.80 15.32
C ARG A 278 38.15 -24.32 15.47
N GLN A 279 38.60 -24.13 16.72
CA GLN A 279 39.99 -23.74 17.03
C GLN A 279 41.03 -24.86 16.89
N ASP A 280 40.62 -26.10 16.57
CA ASP A 280 41.54 -27.19 16.28
C ASP A 280 42.18 -26.96 14.89
N PHE A 281 43.50 -26.75 14.89
CA PHE A 281 44.31 -26.54 13.68
C PHE A 281 44.93 -27.84 13.15
N TYR A 282 44.70 -28.99 13.80
CA TYR A 282 45.36 -30.26 13.47
C TYR A 282 44.39 -31.25 12.84
N ASN A 283 43.17 -31.38 13.39
CA ASN A 283 42.18 -32.35 12.90
C ASN A 283 41.09 -31.69 12.04
N VAL A 284 41.17 -31.93 10.74
CA VAL A 284 40.10 -31.59 9.77
C VAL A 284 39.04 -32.68 9.79
N SER A 285 37.82 -32.37 10.21
CA SER A 285 36.70 -33.33 10.13
C SER A 285 36.25 -33.50 8.69
N GLN A 286 36.38 -34.72 8.14
CA GLN A 286 35.96 -35.00 6.77
C GLN A 286 34.44 -34.80 6.60
N THR A 287 34.03 -33.98 5.64
CA THR A 287 32.63 -33.82 5.21
C THR A 287 32.34 -34.68 3.97
N SER A 288 31.10 -34.66 3.46
CA SER A 288 30.73 -35.42 2.27
C SER A 288 31.50 -34.94 1.02
N LYS A 289 31.71 -35.84 0.05
CA LYS A 289 32.34 -35.49 -1.25
C LYS A 289 31.58 -34.38 -1.99
N GLU A 290 30.27 -34.31 -1.81
CA GLU A 290 29.40 -33.29 -2.37
C GLU A 290 29.65 -31.92 -1.73
N ASN A 291 29.67 -31.82 -0.40
CA ASN A 291 29.97 -30.58 0.32
C ASN A 291 31.39 -30.09 0.00
N TYR A 292 32.37 -31.01 -0.10
CA TYR A 292 33.72 -30.70 -0.58
C TYR A 292 33.70 -30.08 -1.99
N THR A 293 32.93 -30.65 -2.93
CA THR A 293 32.78 -30.11 -4.29
C THR A 293 32.12 -28.73 -4.30
N VAL A 294 31.04 -28.54 -3.54
CA VAL A 294 30.33 -27.24 -3.44
C VAL A 294 31.24 -26.16 -2.88
N ARG A 295 31.91 -26.42 -1.76
CA ARG A 295 32.81 -25.45 -1.11
C ARG A 295 34.05 -25.17 -1.95
N LEU A 296 34.58 -26.17 -2.66
CA LEU A 296 35.65 -25.95 -3.62
C LEU A 296 35.18 -25.02 -4.75
N ALA A 297 34.00 -25.25 -5.33
CA ALA A 297 33.42 -24.37 -6.35
C ALA A 297 33.22 -22.94 -5.82
N GLN A 298 32.73 -22.77 -4.59
CA GLN A 298 32.59 -21.45 -3.95
C GLN A 298 33.94 -20.71 -3.85
N LEU A 299 35.02 -21.38 -3.45
CA LEU A 299 36.35 -20.77 -3.39
C LEU A 299 36.86 -20.38 -4.78
N PHE A 300 36.66 -21.21 -5.80
CA PHE A 300 37.06 -20.86 -7.17
C PHE A 300 36.28 -19.67 -7.72
N ASN A 301 34.95 -19.69 -7.59
CA ASN A 301 34.08 -18.58 -7.99
C ASN A 301 34.46 -17.28 -7.26
N THR A 302 34.78 -17.35 -5.97
CA THR A 302 35.20 -16.19 -5.15
C THR A 302 36.55 -15.63 -5.58
N TYR A 303 37.55 -16.48 -5.86
CA TYR A 303 38.85 -15.97 -6.30
C TYR A 303 38.77 -15.33 -7.69
N LEU A 304 37.97 -15.91 -8.58
CA LEU A 304 37.73 -15.35 -9.91
C LEU A 304 36.91 -14.05 -9.84
N ALA A 305 35.91 -13.93 -8.97
CA ALA A 305 35.22 -12.68 -8.68
C ALA A 305 36.20 -11.55 -8.31
N CYS A 306 37.01 -11.80 -7.28
CA CYS A 306 38.00 -10.84 -6.80
C CYS A 306 39.02 -10.44 -7.88
N LEU A 307 39.44 -11.37 -8.74
CA LEU A 307 40.38 -11.07 -9.83
C LEU A 307 39.79 -10.18 -10.93
N ASN A 308 38.50 -10.33 -11.23
CA ASN A 308 37.83 -9.61 -12.31
C ASN A 308 37.30 -8.24 -11.89
N GLY A 309 36.93 -8.06 -10.62
CA GLY A 309 36.25 -6.86 -10.15
C GLY A 309 36.72 -6.28 -8.83
N PHE A 310 37.99 -6.47 -8.43
CA PHE A 310 38.49 -6.00 -7.12
C PHE A 310 38.16 -4.54 -6.80
N TRP A 311 38.12 -3.63 -7.77
CA TRP A 311 37.66 -2.25 -7.57
C TRP A 311 36.13 -2.13 -7.46
N ALA A 312 35.38 -2.81 -8.32
CA ALA A 312 33.92 -2.75 -8.35
C ALA A 312 33.27 -3.40 -7.11
N ILE A 313 33.87 -4.48 -6.58
CA ILE A 313 33.43 -5.18 -5.37
C ILE A 313 33.49 -4.26 -4.14
N THR A 314 34.55 -3.44 -4.02
CA THR A 314 34.76 -2.58 -2.84
C THR A 314 34.10 -1.21 -2.94
N SER A 315 33.97 -0.69 -4.17
CA SER A 315 33.66 0.73 -4.41
C SER A 315 32.45 0.94 -5.34
N GLY A 316 31.73 -0.14 -5.68
CA GLY A 316 30.59 -0.14 -6.59
C GLY A 316 31.00 -0.02 -8.07
N ILE A 317 30.06 -0.25 -8.99
CA ILE A 317 30.31 -0.13 -10.44
C ILE A 317 30.16 1.34 -10.85
N ASN A 318 31.26 1.97 -11.24
CA ASN A 318 31.34 3.36 -11.71
C ASN A 318 32.51 3.54 -12.71
N ASN A 319 32.66 4.74 -13.30
CA ASN A 319 33.67 4.99 -14.34
C ASN A 319 35.13 4.92 -13.83
N GLU A 320 35.37 5.11 -12.53
CA GLU A 320 36.70 5.02 -11.92
C GLU A 320 37.09 3.56 -11.60
N THR A 321 36.10 2.71 -11.31
CA THR A 321 36.26 1.30 -10.91
C THR A 321 36.17 0.31 -12.07
N ALA A 322 35.60 0.71 -13.22
CA ALA A 322 35.57 -0.05 -14.47
C ALA A 322 36.96 -0.16 -15.16
N PHE A 323 38.05 -0.05 -14.39
CA PHE A 323 39.40 0.25 -14.87
C PHE A 323 39.92 -0.76 -15.91
N TYR A 324 40.09 -0.29 -17.15
CA TYR A 324 40.57 -1.08 -18.28
C TYR A 324 41.94 -0.64 -18.81
N GLY A 325 42.76 0.01 -17.98
CA GLY A 325 44.15 0.35 -18.31
C GLY A 325 44.37 1.46 -19.35
N ASP A 326 43.29 2.00 -19.95
CA ASP A 326 43.32 3.09 -20.93
C ASP A 326 42.45 4.25 -20.43
N GLY A 327 43.09 5.35 -20.05
CA GLY A 327 42.41 6.53 -19.48
C GLY A 327 41.63 7.37 -20.49
N ASN A 328 41.70 7.04 -21.80
CA ASN A 328 40.98 7.75 -22.86
C ASN A 328 39.66 7.10 -23.25
N GLN A 329 39.34 5.90 -22.75
CA GLN A 329 38.03 5.30 -22.96
C GLN A 329 37.05 5.84 -21.92
N THR A 330 36.39 6.95 -22.25
CA THR A 330 35.10 7.28 -21.63
C THR A 330 34.15 6.14 -21.96
N PHE A 331 33.92 5.24 -21.02
CA PHE A 331 32.83 4.29 -21.13
C PHE A 331 31.53 5.10 -21.20
N THR A 332 31.01 5.27 -22.41
CA THR A 332 29.57 5.46 -22.59
C THR A 332 28.95 4.13 -22.18
N ILE A 333 28.76 3.95 -20.87
CA ILE A 333 28.14 2.76 -20.31
C ILE A 333 26.70 2.81 -20.83
N THR A 334 26.46 2.12 -21.95
CA THR A 334 25.13 1.84 -22.46
C THR A 334 24.65 0.61 -21.71
N PRO A 335 23.55 0.71 -20.95
CA PRO A 335 23.09 -0.42 -20.17
C PRO A 335 22.38 -1.40 -21.10
N ASP A 336 23.12 -2.39 -21.59
CA ASP A 336 22.69 -3.31 -22.65
C ASP A 336 21.47 -4.16 -22.25
N GLU A 337 21.23 -4.38 -20.95
CA GLU A 337 20.16 -5.26 -20.48
C GLU A 337 19.00 -4.50 -19.80
N SER A 338 17.81 -4.74 -20.34
CA SER A 338 16.54 -4.20 -19.87
C SER A 338 15.92 -5.10 -18.79
N SER A 339 16.19 -4.78 -17.52
CA SER A 339 15.56 -5.44 -16.39
C SER A 339 14.17 -4.87 -16.08
N THR A 340 13.28 -5.67 -15.49
CA THR A 340 11.99 -5.19 -14.97
C THR A 340 12.11 -4.85 -13.49
N LYS A 341 12.05 -3.56 -13.15
CA LYS A 341 11.92 -3.10 -11.75
C LYS A 341 10.45 -2.96 -11.39
N VAL A 342 10.03 -3.63 -10.33
CA VAL A 342 8.70 -3.48 -9.74
C VAL A 342 8.83 -2.61 -8.49
N GLU A 343 8.42 -1.34 -8.59
CA GLU A 343 8.39 -0.45 -7.44
C GLU A 343 7.03 -0.56 -6.75
N ARG A 344 7.03 -0.99 -5.48
CA ARG A 344 5.84 -1.04 -4.62
C ARG A 344 5.77 0.22 -3.76
N LYS A 345 4.80 1.09 -4.02
CA LYS A 345 4.53 2.29 -3.22
C LYS A 345 3.19 2.17 -2.51
N GLU A 346 3.19 2.42 -1.20
CA GLU A 346 1.94 2.61 -0.46
C GLU A 346 1.28 3.91 -0.92
N VAL A 347 0.00 3.82 -1.29
CA VAL A 347 -0.79 4.96 -1.74
C VAL A 347 -2.16 4.97 -1.05
N ILE A 348 -2.69 6.16 -0.82
CA ILE A 348 -4.06 6.34 -0.33
C ILE A 348 -5.01 6.24 -1.53
N ILE A 349 -5.84 5.21 -1.55
CA ILE A 349 -6.83 4.94 -2.59
C ILE A 349 -8.18 5.45 -2.12
N ALA A 350 -8.83 6.29 -2.94
CA ALA A 350 -10.17 6.78 -2.68
C ALA A 350 -11.24 5.82 -3.24
N HIS A 351 -12.14 5.32 -2.39
CA HIS A 351 -13.21 4.42 -2.83
C HIS A 351 -14.30 5.19 -3.59
N ARG A 352 -14.39 4.97 -4.91
CA ARG A 352 -15.30 5.69 -5.83
C ARG A 352 -16.75 5.79 -5.32
N GLY A 353 -17.34 4.67 -4.86
CA GLY A 353 -18.73 4.65 -4.35
C GLY A 353 -18.98 5.51 -3.11
N TRP A 354 -18.15 5.41 -2.06
CA TRP A 354 -18.26 6.27 -0.88
C TRP A 354 -17.97 7.74 -1.20
N SER A 355 -17.06 8.01 -2.13
CA SER A 355 -16.80 9.38 -2.64
C SER A 355 -18.03 10.01 -3.28
N THR A 356 -18.69 9.34 -4.23
CA THR A 356 -19.89 9.88 -4.88
C THR A 356 -21.04 10.09 -3.89
N VAL A 357 -21.25 9.15 -2.96
CA VAL A 357 -22.24 9.29 -1.88
C VAL A 357 -21.96 10.49 -0.98
N LEU A 358 -20.70 10.70 -0.58
CA LEU A 358 -20.32 11.85 0.25
C LEU A 358 -20.51 13.17 -0.49
N ILE A 359 -20.12 13.24 -1.78
CA ILE A 359 -20.33 14.42 -2.64
C ILE A 359 -21.83 14.75 -2.75
N LEU A 360 -22.67 13.78 -3.10
CA LEU A 360 -24.13 13.99 -3.26
C LEU A 360 -24.79 14.46 -1.95
N SER A 361 -24.44 13.84 -0.82
CA SER A 361 -24.94 14.23 0.50
C SER A 361 -24.48 15.64 0.94
N SER A 362 -23.27 16.04 0.54
CA SER A 362 -22.71 17.38 0.82
C SER A 362 -23.36 18.47 -0.04
N ILE A 363 -23.60 18.20 -1.32
CA ILE A 363 -24.35 19.09 -2.21
C ILE A 363 -25.76 19.32 -1.66
N LEU A 364 -26.44 18.25 -1.23
CA LEU A 364 -27.77 18.38 -0.62
C LEU A 364 -27.74 19.24 0.66
N LEU A 365 -26.71 19.10 1.50
CA LEU A 365 -26.56 19.95 2.69
C LEU A 365 -26.37 21.42 2.37
N ILE A 366 -25.57 21.74 1.34
CA ILE A 366 -25.37 23.12 0.88
C ILE A 366 -26.70 23.70 0.40
N LEU A 367 -27.47 22.96 -0.41
CA LEU A 367 -28.80 23.38 -0.87
C LEU A 367 -29.77 23.61 0.30
N LEU A 368 -29.85 22.68 1.26
CA LEU A 368 -30.69 22.82 2.46
C LEU A 368 -30.29 24.02 3.33
N SER A 369 -28.98 24.31 3.42
CA SER A 369 -28.47 25.48 4.17
C SER A 369 -28.90 26.81 3.55
N ILE A 370 -29.04 26.86 2.22
CA ILE A 370 -29.44 28.05 1.46
C ILE A 370 -30.97 28.26 1.48
N LEU A 371 -31.78 27.22 1.65
CA LEU A 371 -33.25 27.35 1.72
C LEU A 371 -33.70 28.29 2.86
N ASN A 372 -33.07 28.20 4.03
CA ASN A 372 -33.46 28.96 5.22
C ASN A 372 -33.36 30.49 5.02
N PRO A 373 -32.22 31.08 4.60
CA PRO A 373 -32.15 32.52 4.32
C PRO A 373 -33.05 32.96 3.16
N ILE A 374 -33.27 32.13 2.11
CA ILE A 374 -34.21 32.46 1.03
C ILE A 374 -35.65 32.58 1.56
N ILE A 375 -36.07 31.65 2.44
CA ILE A 375 -37.39 31.70 3.07
C ILE A 375 -37.53 32.95 3.95
N TYR A 376 -36.53 33.28 4.78
CA TYR A 376 -36.54 34.50 5.59
C TYR A 376 -36.57 35.79 4.76
N GLN A 377 -35.86 35.84 3.63
CA GLN A 377 -35.82 37.03 2.78
C GLN A 377 -37.15 37.23 2.02
N SER A 378 -37.80 36.14 1.61
CA SER A 378 -39.06 36.17 0.86
C SER A 378 -40.31 36.39 1.73
N HIS A 379 -40.32 35.96 2.99
CA HIS A 379 -41.46 36.15 3.90
C HIS A 379 -41.06 36.80 5.24
N ALA A 380 -41.59 37.99 5.49
CA ALA A 380 -41.23 38.83 6.64
C ALA A 380 -41.85 38.42 8.00
N SER A 381 -42.51 37.26 8.07
CA SER A 381 -43.14 36.77 9.30
C SER A 381 -42.20 35.82 10.05
N ARG A 382 -41.42 36.36 10.98
CA ARG A 382 -40.63 35.57 11.93
C ARG A 382 -41.57 34.86 12.91
N LEU A 383 -42.03 33.68 12.50
CA LEU A 383 -42.98 32.87 13.24
C LEU A 383 -42.27 31.70 13.94
N ASP A 384 -41.98 31.86 15.23
CA ASP A 384 -41.36 30.82 16.03
C ASP A 384 -42.44 29.93 16.68
N ILE A 385 -42.94 28.94 15.93
CA ILE A 385 -43.83 27.90 16.44
C ILE A 385 -42.99 26.65 16.74
N ALA A 386 -42.81 26.36 18.03
CA ALA A 386 -42.06 25.21 18.53
C ALA A 386 -42.93 23.97 18.85
N MET A 387 -44.20 23.93 18.42
CA MET A 387 -45.19 22.93 18.85
C MET A 387 -46.03 22.34 17.71
N ASN A 388 -46.48 21.10 17.90
CA ASN A 388 -47.33 20.35 16.98
C ASN A 388 -48.64 21.10 16.66
N ILE A 389 -48.89 21.34 15.36
CA ILE A 389 -49.93 22.25 14.89
C ILE A 389 -51.33 21.68 15.11
N SER A 390 -51.56 20.37 14.99
CA SER A 390 -52.85 19.78 15.41
C SER A 390 -53.14 19.95 16.92
N SER A 391 -52.13 20.13 17.77
CA SER A 391 -52.33 20.39 19.21
C SER A 391 -52.61 21.87 19.51
N LEU A 392 -51.96 22.79 18.79
CA LEU A 392 -52.26 24.22 18.84
C LEU A 392 -53.63 24.55 18.22
N ALA A 393 -54.00 23.85 17.15
CA ALA A 393 -55.23 24.07 16.41
C ALA A 393 -56.50 23.69 17.20
N THR A 394 -56.37 22.85 18.22
CA THR A 394 -57.53 22.20 18.88
C THR A 394 -57.73 22.57 20.34
N ARG A 395 -56.74 23.17 21.01
CA ARG A 395 -56.88 23.64 22.40
C ARG A 395 -57.42 25.07 22.41
N ASN A 396 -58.74 25.20 22.55
CA ASN A 396 -59.45 26.47 22.77
C ASN A 396 -59.18 27.57 21.72
N ASN A 397 -58.92 27.20 20.46
CA ASN A 397 -58.75 28.16 19.38
C ASN A 397 -60.10 28.49 18.72
N PRO A 398 -60.64 29.72 18.85
CA PRO A 398 -61.94 30.10 18.29
C PRO A 398 -61.93 30.26 16.76
N TYR A 399 -60.75 30.20 16.12
CA TYR A 399 -60.56 30.43 14.68
C TYR A 399 -60.51 29.14 13.85
N ILE A 400 -60.80 27.98 14.45
CA ILE A 400 -60.75 26.67 13.78
C ILE A 400 -62.02 25.87 14.09
N SER A 401 -62.74 25.48 13.04
CA SER A 401 -63.92 24.62 13.14
C SER A 401 -63.52 23.16 13.33
N ILE A 402 -63.49 22.70 14.59
CA ILE A 402 -63.24 21.29 14.93
C ILE A 402 -64.55 20.50 14.74
N PRO A 403 -64.55 19.34 14.06
CA PRO A 403 -65.73 18.49 13.96
C PRO A 403 -66.12 17.93 15.34
N ASN A 404 -67.42 18.00 15.67
CA ASN A 404 -68.03 17.63 16.97
C ASN A 404 -67.62 16.22 17.46
N THR A 405 -66.49 16.13 18.14
CA THR A 405 -65.93 14.91 18.72
C THR A 405 -65.26 15.26 20.04
N GLY A 406 -65.38 14.38 21.03
CA GLY A 406 -65.09 14.69 22.44
C GLY A 406 -63.66 15.15 22.72
N THR A 407 -63.49 15.83 23.85
CA THR A 407 -62.21 16.43 24.29
C THR A 407 -61.10 15.41 24.62
N PHE A 408 -61.44 14.12 24.74
CA PHE A 408 -60.52 13.02 25.02
C PHE A 408 -60.24 12.19 23.76
N LEU A 409 -59.44 12.75 22.85
CA LEU A 409 -58.90 12.05 21.67
C LEU A 409 -57.37 12.09 21.73
N ASP A 410 -56.74 10.94 21.47
CA ASP A 410 -55.29 10.87 21.39
C ASP A 410 -54.74 11.76 20.27
N SER A 411 -53.51 12.25 20.45
CA SER A 411 -52.87 13.18 19.53
C SER A 411 -52.72 12.61 18.12
N ALA A 412 -52.44 11.31 17.96
CA ALA A 412 -52.31 10.68 16.64
C ALA A 412 -53.66 10.56 15.92
N ASP A 413 -54.69 10.07 16.62
CA ASP A 413 -56.05 9.96 16.04
C ASP A 413 -56.67 11.33 15.74
N ARG A 414 -56.35 12.35 16.53
CA ARG A 414 -56.77 13.73 16.30
C ARG A 414 -56.08 14.33 15.08
N ALA A 415 -54.76 14.17 14.95
CA ALA A 415 -54.01 14.60 13.76
C ALA A 415 -54.52 13.92 12.49
N LYS A 416 -54.84 12.62 12.56
CA LYS A 416 -55.45 11.84 11.48
C LYS A 416 -56.83 12.37 11.04
N ARG A 417 -57.71 12.73 11.97
CA ARG A 417 -59.03 13.32 11.65
C ARG A 417 -58.91 14.72 11.04
N LEU A 418 -57.98 15.53 11.53
CA LEU A 418 -57.76 16.90 11.06
C LEU A 418 -56.83 17.00 9.85
N GLN A 419 -56.22 15.90 9.41
CA GLN A 419 -55.19 15.83 8.37
C GLN A 419 -55.55 16.61 7.09
N LYS A 420 -56.83 16.61 6.70
CA LYS A 420 -57.34 17.25 5.47
C LYS A 420 -57.66 18.74 5.62
N VAL A 421 -57.87 19.24 6.84
CA VAL A 421 -58.22 20.65 7.11
C VAL A 421 -57.05 21.53 6.71
N LYS A 422 -57.31 22.59 5.93
CA LYS A 422 -56.32 23.60 5.60
C LYS A 422 -56.30 24.68 6.66
N VAL A 423 -55.12 24.95 7.22
CA VAL A 423 -54.91 26.04 8.18
C VAL A 423 -53.85 27.01 7.71
N ARG A 424 -54.00 28.27 8.14
CA ARG A 424 -53.08 29.36 7.84
C ARG A 424 -52.76 30.12 9.13
N PHE A 425 -51.49 30.48 9.34
CA PHE A 425 -51.13 31.53 10.28
C PHE A 425 -51.24 32.89 9.62
N GLY A 426 -51.95 33.82 10.24
CA GLY A 426 -52.15 35.15 9.68
C GLY A 426 -52.96 36.09 10.56
N ASP A 427 -53.36 37.22 9.98
CA ASP A 427 -54.11 38.26 10.66
C ASP A 427 -55.60 37.94 10.72
N THR A 428 -56.14 37.89 11.93
CA THR A 428 -57.58 37.72 12.22
C THR A 428 -58.36 39.03 12.18
N LYS A 429 -57.66 40.17 12.32
CA LYS A 429 -58.23 41.53 12.45
C LYS A 429 -57.77 42.42 11.29
N GLY A 430 -57.89 41.89 10.08
CA GLY A 430 -57.38 42.51 8.84
C GLY A 430 -57.79 43.97 8.58
N THR A 431 -58.85 44.47 9.21
CA THR A 431 -59.35 45.85 9.08
C THR A 431 -58.93 46.83 10.20
N PHE A 432 -58.34 46.37 11.31
CA PHE A 432 -58.02 47.20 12.47
C PHE A 432 -56.60 47.78 12.42
N PRO A 433 -56.31 48.96 13.02
CA PRO A 433 -54.98 49.57 12.97
C PRO A 433 -53.89 48.72 13.64
N VAL A 434 -54.27 47.86 14.60
CA VAL A 434 -53.42 46.81 15.16
C VAL A 434 -54.06 45.46 14.81
N GLY A 435 -53.34 44.63 14.06
CA GLY A 435 -53.77 43.27 13.72
C GLY A 435 -53.61 42.31 14.91
N SER A 436 -54.16 41.10 14.81
CA SER A 436 -53.94 40.07 15.82
C SER A 436 -53.76 38.71 15.16
N LEU A 437 -52.69 38.02 15.54
CA LEU A 437 -52.20 36.86 14.82
C LEU A 437 -52.75 35.56 15.41
N ALA A 438 -53.31 34.70 14.56
CA ALA A 438 -53.72 33.36 14.95
C ALA A 438 -53.56 32.35 13.82
N ILE A 439 -53.65 31.07 14.17
CA ILE A 439 -53.86 29.98 13.21
C ILE A 439 -55.37 29.82 13.02
N GLY A 440 -55.86 29.89 11.79
CA GLY A 440 -57.28 29.65 11.49
C GLY A 440 -57.49 28.75 10.28
N SER A 441 -58.69 28.18 10.16
CA SER A 441 -59.07 27.32 9.03
C SER A 441 -59.39 28.14 7.77
N LEU A 442 -58.99 27.63 6.61
CA LEU A 442 -59.24 28.24 5.30
C LEU A 442 -60.56 27.79 4.62
N ASP A 443 -61.22 26.77 5.17
CA ASP A 443 -62.45 26.21 4.60
C ASP A 443 -63.70 27.05 4.94
N TYR A 444 -64.71 26.96 4.07
CA TYR A 444 -65.79 27.94 3.92
C TYR A 444 -66.86 27.91 5.03
N ASN A 445 -67.48 29.07 5.31
CA ASN A 445 -68.69 29.26 6.13
C ASN A 445 -68.64 28.85 7.62
N LYS A 446 -67.81 29.53 8.43
CA LYS A 446 -68.23 30.39 9.57
C LYS A 446 -67.02 30.91 10.36
N SER A 447 -67.16 32.11 10.93
CA SER A 447 -66.25 32.78 11.88
C SER A 447 -64.77 32.93 11.47
N ALA A 448 -64.40 34.18 11.12
CA ALA A 448 -63.04 34.73 10.96
C ALA A 448 -62.18 34.23 9.78
N ARG A 449 -62.09 35.08 8.75
CA ARG A 449 -61.21 34.90 7.59
C ARG A 449 -59.79 35.35 7.94
N VAL A 450 -58.85 34.40 8.09
CA VAL A 450 -57.43 34.71 8.34
C VAL A 450 -56.73 35.17 7.05
N ILE A 451 -56.16 36.38 7.08
CA ILE A 451 -55.50 37.04 5.94
C ILE A 451 -53.98 36.93 6.07
N GLU A 452 -53.25 37.05 4.96
CA GLU A 452 -51.77 37.09 4.97
C GLU A 452 -51.23 38.22 5.87
N VAL A 453 -50.15 37.93 6.59
CA VAL A 453 -49.45 38.91 7.42
C VAL A 453 -48.80 39.96 6.52
N GLN A 454 -49.15 41.23 6.71
CA GLN A 454 -48.62 42.36 5.95
C GLN A 454 -47.31 42.86 6.58
N LYS A 455 -46.28 43.03 5.75
CA LYS A 455 -44.98 43.55 6.17
C LYS A 455 -45.11 45.02 6.59
N GLY A 456 -44.71 45.35 7.82
CA GLY A 456 -44.75 46.71 8.36
C GLY A 456 -46.00 47.08 9.17
N ARG A 457 -46.99 46.19 9.31
CA ARG A 457 -48.14 46.38 10.21
C ARG A 457 -47.78 46.01 11.65
N LEU A 458 -48.36 46.71 12.62
CA LEU A 458 -48.29 46.37 14.05
C LEU A 458 -49.30 45.26 14.39
N TYR A 459 -48.84 44.27 15.16
CA TYR A 459 -49.63 43.13 15.63
C TYR A 459 -49.54 43.01 17.15
N LYS A 460 -50.62 42.53 17.78
CA LYS A 460 -50.72 42.27 19.22
C LYS A 460 -51.28 40.87 19.51
#